data_AF-M1AWH0-F1
#
_entry.id   AF-M1AWH0-F1
#
_cell.length_a   1.000
_cell.length_b   1.000
_cell.length_c   1.000
_cell.angle_alpha   90.00
_cell.angle_beta   90.00
_cell.angle_gamma   90.00
#
_symmetry.space_group_name_H-M   'P 1'
#
loop_
_entity.id
_entity.type
_entity.pdbx_description
1 polymer ?
#
loop_
_entity_poly.entity_id
_entity_poly.type
_entity_poly.pdbx_seq_one_letter_code
_entity_poly.pdbx_strand_id
1 'polypeptide(L)'
;MGNLKDALTGIVDERVEELLKREENRVLLDGLEKATLRVEMAKKELAEIERQELEAKLLKDYITQLETRTSEIAECQKDILEARAMIEEAERSLNVSGDARRRDATDGDVVNRDEERVESIKAASLSAIVGTLAGLPIFLSRITSSSELILPLSITFISCALFGVTFRYAVRRDLDNFQLKSGTSAAFGVVKGLATLGGGPPLELDAASFWSHALDGAVYVSENLLIFLFAGVGLDLCFKLRILSPFPIDRSISETDKI
;
A
#
# COMPACT_ATOMS: atom_id res chain seq x y z
N MET A 1 -100.75 2.39 -18.56
CA MET A 1 -100.20 2.11 -17.22
C MET A 1 -99.70 3.36 -16.46
N GLY A 2 -99.67 4.56 -17.05
CA GLY A 2 -99.13 5.78 -16.41
C GLY A 2 -100.08 6.58 -15.51
N ASN A 3 -101.40 6.49 -15.73
CA ASN A 3 -102.36 7.43 -15.11
C ASN A 3 -102.67 7.13 -13.62
N LEU A 4 -102.51 5.87 -13.18
CA LEU A 4 -102.74 5.51 -11.78
C LEU A 4 -101.55 5.91 -10.90
N LYS A 5 -100.33 5.85 -11.45
CA LYS A 5 -99.11 6.25 -10.73
C LYS A 5 -99.12 7.76 -10.49
N ASP A 6 -99.35 8.59 -11.51
CA ASP A 6 -99.38 10.05 -11.36
C ASP A 6 -100.49 10.57 -10.44
N ALA A 7 -101.68 9.96 -10.47
CA ALA A 7 -102.76 10.31 -9.54
C ALA A 7 -102.44 9.89 -8.09
N LEU A 8 -101.76 8.76 -7.90
CA LEU A 8 -101.30 8.32 -6.58
C LEU A 8 -100.13 9.15 -6.06
N THR A 9 -99.15 9.53 -6.89
CA THR A 9 -98.08 10.44 -6.48
C THR A 9 -98.62 11.82 -6.15
N GLY A 10 -99.58 12.35 -6.92
CA GLY A 10 -100.21 13.64 -6.60
C GLY A 10 -100.95 13.64 -5.25
N ILE A 11 -101.73 12.59 -4.95
CA ILE A 11 -102.44 12.47 -3.66
C ILE A 11 -101.45 12.26 -2.50
N VAL A 12 -100.36 11.52 -2.73
CA VAL A 12 -99.34 11.29 -1.71
C VAL A 12 -98.51 12.56 -1.47
N ASP A 13 -98.13 13.29 -2.51
CA ASP A 13 -97.43 14.58 -2.37
C ASP A 13 -98.29 15.61 -1.66
N GLU A 14 -99.57 15.72 -2.02
CA GLU A 14 -100.49 16.68 -1.39
C GLU A 14 -100.72 16.35 0.09
N ARG A 15 -100.85 15.05 0.44
CA ARG A 15 -100.94 14.60 1.84
C ARG A 15 -99.62 14.80 2.61
N VAL A 16 -98.48 14.59 1.97
CA VAL A 16 -97.17 14.81 2.58
C VAL A 16 -96.97 16.31 2.82
N GLU A 17 -97.37 17.17 1.88
CA GLU A 17 -97.28 18.61 1.99
C GLU A 17 -98.25 19.19 3.04
N GLU A 18 -99.44 18.60 3.20
CA GLU A 18 -100.38 18.89 4.28
C GLU A 18 -99.84 18.46 5.66
N LEU A 19 -99.19 17.30 5.74
CA LEU A 19 -98.52 16.84 6.97
C LEU A 19 -97.28 17.68 7.30
N LEU A 20 -96.53 18.15 6.31
CA LEU A 20 -95.39 19.07 6.47
C LEU A 20 -95.84 20.45 6.97
N LYS A 21 -97.04 20.91 6.60
CA LYS A 21 -97.62 22.19 7.04
C LYS A 21 -98.25 22.14 8.43
N ARG A 22 -98.42 20.96 9.03
CA ARG A 22 -98.94 20.81 10.39
C ARG A 22 -97.94 21.40 11.40
N GLU A 23 -98.41 22.28 12.29
CA GLU A 23 -97.57 23.05 13.23
C GLU A 23 -96.59 22.17 14.03
N GLU A 24 -97.03 20.98 14.44
CA GLU A 24 -96.21 20.01 15.17
C GLU A 24 -95.02 19.44 14.36
N ASN A 25 -95.19 19.24 13.04
CA ASN A 25 -94.13 18.72 12.17
C ASN A 25 -93.14 19.81 11.74
N ARG A 26 -93.56 21.09 11.69
CA ARG A 26 -92.64 22.22 11.49
C ARG A 26 -91.62 22.34 12.60
N VAL A 27 -92.03 22.12 13.86
CA VAL A 27 -91.11 22.11 15.01
C VAL A 27 -90.10 20.97 14.92
N LEU A 28 -90.53 19.78 14.47
CA LEU A 28 -89.65 18.63 14.26
C LEU A 28 -88.65 18.86 13.11
N LEU A 29 -89.07 19.49 12.02
CA LEU A 29 -88.20 19.84 10.89
C LEU A 29 -87.20 20.94 11.24
N ASP A 30 -87.60 21.99 11.96
CA ASP A 30 -86.69 23.02 12.48
C ASP A 30 -85.69 22.42 13.48
N GLY A 31 -86.14 21.48 14.32
CA GLY A 31 -85.27 20.70 15.20
C GLY A 31 -84.27 19.83 14.43
N LEU A 32 -84.71 19.18 13.34
CA LEU A 32 -83.87 18.37 12.47
C LEU A 32 -82.86 19.22 11.68
N GLU A 33 -83.25 20.39 11.20
CA GLU A 33 -82.39 21.33 10.49
C GLU A 33 -81.31 21.89 11.44
N LYS A 34 -81.68 22.29 12.66
CA LYS A 34 -80.72 22.71 13.70
C LYS A 34 -79.78 21.58 14.12
N ALA A 35 -80.29 20.35 14.23
CA ALA A 35 -79.45 19.18 14.52
C ALA A 35 -78.48 18.90 13.37
N THR A 36 -78.94 19.02 12.12
CA THR A 36 -78.12 18.83 10.91
C THR A 36 -77.02 19.88 10.82
N LEU A 37 -77.34 21.15 11.07
CA LEU A 37 -76.35 22.24 11.12
C LEU A 37 -75.30 22.01 12.21
N ARG A 38 -75.69 21.52 13.39
CA ARG A 38 -74.73 21.19 14.46
C ARG A 38 -73.82 20.03 14.08
N VAL A 39 -74.34 19.02 13.42
CA VAL A 39 -73.54 17.88 12.92
C VAL A 39 -72.59 18.34 11.82
N GLU A 40 -73.01 19.23 10.93
CA GLU A 40 -72.16 19.77 9.87
C GLU A 40 -71.02 20.64 10.43
N MET A 41 -71.31 21.49 11.43
CA MET A 41 -70.27 22.23 12.16
C MET A 41 -69.31 21.28 12.90
N ALA A 42 -69.84 20.28 13.61
CA ALA A 42 -69.01 19.30 14.31
C ALA A 42 -68.13 18.48 13.34
N LYS A 43 -68.64 18.12 12.16
CA LYS A 43 -67.84 17.46 11.11
C LYS A 43 -66.72 18.35 10.59
N LYS A 44 -67.00 19.65 10.43
CA LYS A 44 -65.98 20.62 9.99
C LYS A 44 -64.89 20.81 11.05
N GLU A 45 -65.28 20.97 12.32
CA GLU A 45 -64.34 21.05 13.45
C GLU A 45 -63.52 19.76 13.58
N LEU A 46 -64.14 18.58 13.41
CA LEU A 46 -63.43 17.30 13.45
C LEU A 46 -62.36 17.21 12.35
N ALA A 47 -62.67 17.65 11.13
CA ALA A 47 -61.72 17.67 10.02
C ALA A 47 -60.54 18.64 10.27
N GLU A 48 -60.80 19.77 10.94
CA GLU A 48 -59.73 20.69 11.36
C GLU A 48 -58.85 20.08 12.46
N ILE A 49 -59.44 19.37 13.43
CA ILE A 49 -58.71 18.66 14.49
C ILE A 49 -57.86 17.53 13.93
N GLU A 50 -58.40 16.70 13.02
CA GLU A 50 -57.64 15.62 12.37
C GLU A 50 -56.43 16.16 11.61
N ARG A 51 -56.58 17.30 10.94
CA ARG A 51 -55.48 17.95 10.24
C ARG A 51 -54.40 18.45 11.22
N GLN A 52 -54.79 19.07 12.32
CA GLN A 52 -53.86 19.50 13.36
C GLN A 52 -53.14 18.32 14.01
N GLU A 53 -53.83 17.18 14.21
CA GLU A 53 -53.24 15.97 14.75
C GLU A 53 -52.16 15.39 13.82
N LEU A 54 -52.40 15.37 12.51
CA LEU A 54 -51.41 14.96 11.51
C LEU A 54 -50.19 15.87 11.50
N GLU A 55 -50.39 17.19 11.54
CA GLU A 55 -49.29 18.16 11.59
C GLU A 55 -48.48 18.02 12.89
N ALA A 56 -49.15 17.81 14.03
CA ALA A 56 -48.49 17.56 15.31
C ALA A 56 -47.71 16.24 15.32
N LYS A 57 -48.22 15.21 14.65
CA LYS A 57 -47.54 13.91 14.53
C LYS A 57 -46.28 14.01 13.68
N LEU A 58 -46.35 14.69 12.54
CA LEU A 58 -45.19 14.97 11.69
C LEU A 58 -44.11 15.76 12.43
N LEU A 59 -44.51 16.77 13.20
CA LEU A 59 -43.57 17.56 13.99
C LEU A 59 -42.89 16.72 15.09
N LYS A 60 -43.64 15.85 15.77
CA LYS A 60 -43.07 14.92 16.76
C LYS A 60 -42.05 13.98 16.13
N ASP A 61 -42.37 13.37 15.00
CA ASP A 61 -41.46 12.46 14.30
C ASP A 61 -40.16 13.18 13.90
N TYR A 62 -40.25 14.45 13.46
CA TYR A 62 -39.09 15.27 13.14
C TYR A 62 -38.24 15.59 14.37
N ILE A 63 -38.86 15.93 15.51
CA ILE A 63 -38.15 16.16 16.77
C ILE A 63 -37.42 14.90 17.21
N THR A 64 -38.07 13.73 17.16
CA THR A 64 -37.45 12.44 17.51
C THR A 64 -36.25 12.12 16.61
N GLN A 65 -36.33 12.41 15.31
CA GLN A 65 -35.18 12.28 14.42
C GLN A 65 -34.03 13.21 14.83
N LEU A 66 -34.31 14.47 15.16
CA LEU A 66 -33.29 15.42 15.60
C LEU A 66 -32.64 15.01 16.92
N GLU A 67 -33.42 14.51 17.89
CA GLU A 67 -32.89 13.99 19.16
C GLU A 67 -31.97 12.78 18.92
N THR A 68 -32.37 11.86 18.03
CA THR A 68 -31.56 10.70 17.66
C THR A 68 -30.22 11.14 17.05
N ARG A 69 -30.26 12.09 16.11
CA ARG A 69 -29.03 12.63 15.47
C ARG A 69 -28.14 13.35 16.47
N THR A 70 -28.73 14.05 17.43
CA THR A 70 -27.97 14.74 18.49
C THR A 70 -27.28 13.73 19.41
N SER A 71 -27.96 12.62 19.74
CA SER A 71 -27.39 11.48 20.47
C SER A 71 -26.20 10.87 19.73
N GLU A 72 -26.36 10.57 18.44
CA GLU A 72 -25.30 10.01 17.58
C GLU A 72 -24.07 10.93 17.52
N ILE A 73 -24.28 12.24 17.40
CA ILE A 73 -23.19 13.22 17.37
C ILE A 73 -22.45 13.25 18.71
N ALA A 74 -23.15 13.18 19.84
CA ALA A 74 -22.55 13.17 21.17
C ALA A 74 -21.69 11.90 21.40
N GLU A 75 -22.15 10.74 20.93
CA GLU A 75 -21.39 9.50 20.96
C GLU A 75 -20.13 9.58 20.08
N CYS A 76 -20.28 10.06 18.84
CA CYS A 76 -19.14 10.23 17.93
C CYS A 76 -18.09 11.22 18.48
N GLN A 77 -18.50 12.30 19.15
CA GLN A 77 -17.58 13.22 19.79
C GLN A 77 -16.78 12.57 20.92
N LYS A 78 -17.40 11.67 21.69
CA LYS A 78 -16.72 10.91 22.73
C LYS A 78 -15.65 9.98 22.14
N ASP A 79 -15.97 9.25 21.07
CA ASP A 79 -15.04 8.35 20.40
C ASP A 79 -13.84 9.11 19.81
N ILE A 80 -14.08 10.32 19.26
CA ILE A 80 -13.00 11.19 18.75
C ILE A 80 -12.06 11.63 19.88
N LEU A 81 -12.58 11.93 21.07
CA LEU A 81 -11.76 12.31 22.22
C LEU A 81 -10.91 11.14 22.71
N GLU A 82 -11.47 9.93 22.77
CA GLU A 82 -10.74 8.72 23.14
C GLU A 82 -9.65 8.39 22.12
N ALA A 83 -9.95 8.48 20.82
CA ALA A 83 -8.97 8.31 19.75
C ALA A 83 -7.84 9.34 19.82
N ARG A 84 -8.16 10.60 20.12
CA ARG A 84 -7.14 11.66 20.30
C ARG A 84 -6.24 11.39 21.51
N ALA A 85 -6.78 10.91 22.62
CA ALA A 85 -5.98 10.54 23.79
C ALA A 85 -4.99 9.41 23.46
N MET A 86 -5.45 8.37 22.76
CA MET A 86 -4.57 7.29 22.30
C MET A 86 -3.46 7.78 21.35
N ILE A 87 -3.77 8.73 20.46
CA ILE A 87 -2.77 9.34 19.57
C ILE A 87 -1.74 10.15 20.37
N GLU A 88 -2.18 10.94 21.36
CA GLU A 88 -1.25 11.72 22.19
C GLU A 88 -0.33 10.82 23.02
N GLU A 89 -0.84 9.72 23.58
CA GLU A 89 -0.03 8.73 24.27
C GLU A 89 0.97 8.06 23.32
N ALA A 90 0.54 7.72 22.11
CA ALA A 90 1.42 7.17 21.07
C ALA A 90 2.51 8.17 20.65
N GLU A 91 2.17 9.45 20.41
CA GLU A 91 3.13 10.50 20.10
C GLU A 91 4.12 10.75 21.24
N ARG A 92 3.64 10.79 22.49
CA ARG A 92 4.49 10.93 23.68
C ARG A 92 5.47 9.75 23.79
N SER A 93 5.01 8.52 23.55
CA SER A 93 5.88 7.33 23.55
C SER A 93 6.94 7.41 22.44
N LEU A 94 6.56 7.82 21.23
CA LEU A 94 7.46 8.00 20.10
C LEU A 94 8.48 9.11 20.33
N ASN A 95 8.09 10.22 20.95
CA ASN A 95 8.99 11.35 21.17
C ASN A 95 10.01 11.04 22.27
N VAL A 96 9.63 10.29 23.32
CA VAL A 96 10.56 9.76 24.33
C VAL A 96 11.55 8.77 23.71
N SER A 97 11.09 7.87 22.83
CA SER A 97 11.98 6.98 22.05
C SER A 97 12.86 7.77 21.06
N GLY A 98 12.33 8.84 20.47
CA GLY A 98 13.02 9.69 19.50
C GLY A 98 14.15 10.52 20.11
N ASP A 99 13.95 11.06 21.31
CA ASP A 99 14.98 11.83 22.03
C ASP A 99 16.08 10.94 22.62
N ALA A 100 15.75 9.72 23.07
CA ALA A 100 16.75 8.71 23.41
C ALA A 100 17.56 8.28 22.18
N ARG A 101 16.89 8.07 21.03
CA ARG A 101 17.53 7.70 19.76
C ARG A 101 18.37 8.83 19.15
N ARG A 102 18.02 10.12 19.36
CA ARG A 102 18.81 11.26 18.87
C ARG A 102 20.14 11.45 19.60
N ARG A 103 20.20 11.16 20.90
CA ARG A 103 21.49 11.17 21.64
C ARG A 103 22.39 10.01 21.24
N ASP A 104 21.83 8.84 20.94
CA ASP A 104 22.56 7.64 20.52
C ASP A 104 22.97 7.66 19.04
N ALA A 105 22.14 8.25 18.16
CA ALA A 105 22.40 8.33 16.72
C ALA A 105 23.62 9.17 16.33
N THR A 106 24.10 10.07 17.20
CA THR A 106 25.27 10.90 16.86
C THR A 106 26.60 10.17 17.10
N ASP A 107 26.63 9.22 18.04
CA ASP A 107 27.83 8.43 18.38
C ASP A 107 27.81 7.06 17.68
N GLY A 108 26.63 6.43 17.54
CA GLY A 108 26.44 5.15 16.84
C GLY A 108 26.53 5.22 15.32
N ASP A 109 26.17 6.34 14.67
CA ASP A 109 26.25 6.49 13.21
C ASP A 109 27.70 6.50 12.70
N VAL A 110 28.61 7.11 13.47
CA VAL A 110 30.05 7.16 13.12
C VAL A 110 30.69 5.78 13.25
N VAL A 111 30.40 5.04 14.32
CA VAL A 111 30.93 3.69 14.54
C VAL A 111 30.36 2.69 13.53
N ASN A 112 29.05 2.75 13.24
CA ASN A 112 28.40 1.85 12.26
C ASN A 112 28.96 2.08 10.84
N ARG A 113 29.22 3.34 10.46
CA ARG A 113 29.82 3.66 9.16
C ARG A 113 31.21 3.05 8.98
N ASP A 114 32.02 3.00 10.03
CA ASP A 114 33.34 2.37 9.97
C ASP A 114 33.26 0.84 9.99
N GLU A 115 32.30 0.24 10.71
CA GLU A 115 32.01 -1.20 10.63
C GLU A 115 31.57 -1.62 9.21
N GLU A 116 30.69 -0.84 8.56
CA GLU A 116 30.28 -1.08 7.17
C GLU A 116 31.45 -1.00 6.19
N ARG A 117 32.41 -0.10 6.42
CA ARG A 117 33.64 0.02 5.61
C ARG A 117 34.53 -1.21 5.79
N VAL A 118 34.75 -1.67 7.02
CA VAL A 118 35.59 -2.84 7.30
C VAL A 118 35.00 -4.09 6.67
N GLU A 119 33.68 -4.29 6.76
CA GLU A 119 33.02 -5.43 6.15
C GLU A 119 33.07 -5.38 4.61
N SER A 120 33.07 -4.17 4.02
CA SER A 120 33.22 -3.99 2.58
C SER A 120 34.64 -4.31 2.12
N ILE A 121 35.63 -3.96 2.94
CA ILE A 121 37.03 -4.33 2.71
C ILE A 121 37.21 -5.85 2.79
N LYS A 122 36.55 -6.54 3.73
CA LYS A 122 36.57 -8.01 3.82
C LYS A 122 35.92 -8.67 2.59
N ALA A 123 34.81 -8.13 2.09
CA ALA A 123 34.20 -8.62 0.86
C ALA A 123 35.11 -8.38 -0.35
N ALA A 124 35.77 -7.22 -0.41
CA ALA A 124 36.76 -6.90 -1.44
C ALA A 124 37.94 -7.88 -1.42
N SER A 125 38.52 -8.15 -0.25
CA SER A 125 39.69 -9.02 -0.14
C SER A 125 39.35 -10.48 -0.48
N LEU A 126 38.22 -10.99 0.00
CA LEU A 126 37.80 -12.36 -0.28
C LEU A 126 37.53 -12.58 -1.76
N SER A 127 36.76 -11.69 -2.39
CA SER A 127 36.47 -11.78 -3.83
C SER A 127 37.73 -11.62 -4.68
N ALA A 128 38.67 -10.77 -4.27
CA ALA A 128 39.96 -10.62 -4.95
C ALA A 128 40.78 -11.91 -4.89
N ILE A 129 40.85 -12.57 -3.72
CA ILE A 129 41.57 -13.84 -3.56
C ILE A 129 40.92 -14.94 -4.39
N VAL A 130 39.60 -15.13 -4.25
CA VAL A 130 38.87 -16.19 -4.96
C VAL A 130 38.91 -15.97 -6.47
N GLY A 131 38.68 -14.74 -6.94
CA GLY A 131 38.72 -14.40 -8.36
C GLY A 131 40.12 -14.52 -8.96
N THR A 132 41.16 -14.12 -8.23
CA THR A 132 42.55 -14.28 -8.69
C THR A 132 42.94 -15.74 -8.76
N LEU A 133 42.53 -16.55 -7.77
CA LEU A 133 42.77 -18.00 -7.77
C LEU A 133 42.04 -18.70 -8.92
N ALA A 134 40.80 -18.29 -9.22
CA ALA A 134 40.03 -18.80 -10.35
C ALA A 134 40.63 -18.38 -11.72
N GLY A 135 41.24 -17.20 -11.80
CA GLY A 135 41.90 -16.72 -13.03
C GLY A 135 43.31 -17.28 -13.25
N LEU A 136 43.96 -17.77 -12.18
CA LEU A 136 45.36 -18.22 -12.23
C LEU A 136 45.63 -19.32 -13.28
N PRO A 137 44.78 -20.38 -13.42
CA PRO A 137 44.98 -21.39 -14.47
C PRO A 137 44.94 -20.81 -15.88
N ILE A 138 44.10 -19.80 -16.11
CA ILE A 138 43.93 -19.15 -17.41
C ILE A 138 45.19 -18.34 -17.74
N PHE A 139 45.70 -17.54 -16.81
CA PHE A 139 46.90 -16.75 -17.04
C PHE A 139 48.16 -17.60 -17.25
N LEU A 140 48.31 -18.69 -16.48
CA LEU A 140 49.43 -19.62 -16.62
C LEU A 140 49.41 -20.41 -17.93
N SER A 141 48.22 -20.62 -18.52
CA SER A 141 48.10 -21.29 -19.82
C SER A 141 48.56 -20.42 -21.00
N ARG A 142 48.63 -19.09 -20.84
CA ARG A 142 48.95 -18.14 -21.91
C ARG A 142 50.31 -17.46 -21.75
N ILE A 143 50.71 -17.15 -20.51
CA ILE A 143 51.88 -16.33 -20.22
C ILE A 143 52.90 -17.18 -19.47
N THR A 144 54.08 -17.39 -20.08
CA THR A 144 55.17 -18.17 -19.48
C THR A 144 56.16 -17.29 -18.70
N SER A 145 56.16 -15.97 -18.93
CA SER A 145 57.07 -15.01 -18.31
C SER A 145 56.50 -14.37 -17.04
N SER A 146 57.23 -14.47 -15.91
CA SER A 146 56.78 -13.94 -14.61
C SER A 146 56.48 -12.44 -14.62
N SER A 147 57.24 -11.64 -15.38
CA SER A 147 57.07 -10.18 -15.45
C SER A 147 55.81 -9.74 -16.20
N GLU A 148 55.40 -10.52 -17.21
CA GLU A 148 54.19 -10.26 -18.01
C GLU A 148 52.92 -10.69 -17.28
N LEU A 149 53.04 -11.54 -16.26
CA LEU A 149 51.93 -12.04 -15.45
C LEU A 149 51.47 -11.04 -14.38
N ILE A 150 52.34 -10.13 -13.93
CA ILE A 150 52.07 -9.19 -12.84
C ILE A 150 50.95 -8.20 -13.19
N LEU A 151 50.96 -7.66 -14.41
CA LEU A 151 49.94 -6.72 -14.89
C LEU A 151 48.53 -7.37 -14.96
N PRO A 152 48.30 -8.50 -15.66
CA PRO A 152 46.98 -9.12 -15.72
C PRO A 152 46.50 -9.66 -14.37
N LEU A 153 47.40 -10.14 -13.50
CA LEU A 153 47.05 -10.53 -12.14
C LEU A 153 46.62 -9.33 -11.29
N SER A 154 47.35 -8.22 -11.32
CA SER A 154 46.99 -7.02 -10.55
C SER A 154 45.69 -6.38 -11.04
N ILE A 155 45.48 -6.30 -12.37
CA ILE A 155 44.22 -5.82 -12.96
C ILE A 155 43.05 -6.72 -12.53
N THR A 156 43.23 -8.05 -12.57
CA THR A 156 42.19 -8.99 -12.16
C THR A 156 41.92 -8.91 -10.67
N PHE A 157 42.96 -8.78 -9.84
CA PHE A 157 42.84 -8.60 -8.40
C PHE A 157 42.03 -7.35 -8.05
N ILE A 158 42.36 -6.19 -8.63
CA ILE A 158 41.64 -4.93 -8.41
C ILE A 158 40.20 -5.03 -8.94
N SER A 159 40.00 -5.63 -10.12
CA SER A 159 38.68 -5.80 -10.71
C SER A 159 37.78 -6.69 -9.84
N CYS A 160 38.33 -7.79 -9.30
CA CYS A 160 37.63 -8.68 -8.39
C CYS A 160 37.37 -8.02 -7.04
N ALA A 161 38.30 -7.23 -6.52
CA ALA A 161 38.09 -6.44 -5.29
C ALA A 161 36.94 -5.45 -5.43
N LEU A 162 36.93 -4.66 -6.52
CA LEU A 162 35.85 -3.74 -6.85
C LEU A 162 34.53 -4.49 -7.02
N PHE A 163 34.55 -5.61 -7.74
CA PHE A 163 33.39 -6.49 -7.87
C PHE A 163 32.85 -6.92 -6.51
N GLY A 164 33.69 -7.35 -5.55
CA GLY A 164 33.21 -7.76 -4.23
C GLY A 164 32.54 -6.64 -3.43
N VAL A 165 33.08 -5.43 -3.49
CA VAL A 165 32.42 -4.24 -2.90
C VAL A 165 31.07 -4.01 -3.56
N THR A 166 31.01 -4.03 -4.89
CA THR A 166 29.76 -3.81 -5.63
C THR A 166 28.75 -4.94 -5.45
N PHE A 167 29.19 -6.20 -5.35
CA PHE A 167 28.34 -7.36 -5.15
C PHE A 167 27.67 -7.29 -3.78
N ARG A 168 28.45 -6.96 -2.74
CA ARG A 168 27.91 -6.68 -1.41
C ARG A 168 26.87 -5.56 -1.46
N TYR A 169 27.17 -4.48 -2.18
CA TYR A 169 26.28 -3.33 -2.28
C TYR A 169 25.14 -3.44 -3.28
N ALA A 170 25.14 -4.42 -4.18
CA ALA A 170 24.05 -4.68 -5.12
C ALA A 170 23.06 -5.67 -4.51
N VAL A 171 23.56 -6.74 -3.88
CA VAL A 171 22.76 -7.84 -3.33
C VAL A 171 22.30 -7.55 -1.89
N ARG A 172 22.03 -6.27 -1.55
CA ARG A 172 21.92 -5.81 -0.14
C ARG A 172 20.74 -6.35 0.66
N ARG A 173 19.63 -6.68 0.00
CA ARG A 173 18.38 -7.07 0.68
C ARG A 173 17.77 -8.35 0.18
N ASP A 174 18.25 -8.83 -0.96
CA ASP A 174 17.64 -9.94 -1.67
C ASP A 174 18.74 -10.93 -2.02
N LEU A 175 19.32 -11.54 -0.98
CA LEU A 175 20.31 -12.60 -1.14
C LEU A 175 19.71 -13.81 -1.87
N ASP A 176 18.39 -13.96 -1.91
CA ASP A 176 17.75 -15.07 -2.60
C ASP A 176 17.48 -14.77 -4.09
N ASN A 177 17.68 -13.53 -4.52
CA ASN A 177 17.52 -13.16 -5.92
C ASN A 177 18.71 -13.60 -6.79
N PHE A 178 18.51 -14.75 -7.40
CA PHE A 178 19.46 -15.33 -8.34
C PHE A 178 19.78 -14.40 -9.51
N GLN A 179 18.80 -13.66 -10.05
CA GLN A 179 19.01 -12.76 -11.19
C GLN A 179 19.97 -11.61 -10.85
N LEU A 180 19.89 -11.10 -9.62
CA LEU A 180 20.76 -10.00 -9.18
C LEU A 180 22.21 -10.48 -8.98
N LYS A 181 22.39 -11.69 -8.43
CA LYS A 181 23.72 -12.32 -8.25
C LYS A 181 24.39 -12.66 -9.57
N SER A 182 23.66 -13.36 -10.43
CA SER A 182 24.16 -13.78 -11.74
C SER A 182 24.33 -12.56 -12.66
N GLY A 183 23.40 -11.60 -12.62
CA GLY A 183 23.45 -10.38 -13.41
C GLY A 183 24.64 -9.48 -13.07
N THR A 184 24.93 -9.29 -11.77
CA THR A 184 26.10 -8.50 -11.34
C THR A 184 27.41 -9.16 -11.79
N SER A 185 27.53 -10.49 -11.62
CA SER A 185 28.71 -11.25 -12.05
C SER A 185 28.87 -11.22 -13.58
N ALA A 186 27.75 -11.34 -14.31
CA ALA A 186 27.73 -11.28 -15.77
C ALA A 186 28.13 -9.90 -16.30
N ALA A 187 27.62 -8.82 -15.71
CA ALA A 187 27.97 -7.46 -16.12
C ALA A 187 29.47 -7.20 -15.99
N PHE A 188 30.08 -7.57 -14.86
CA PHE A 188 31.52 -7.42 -14.65
C PHE A 188 32.36 -8.30 -15.59
N GLY A 189 31.93 -9.55 -15.82
CA GLY A 189 32.59 -10.45 -16.78
C GLY A 189 32.57 -9.95 -18.21
N VAL A 190 31.41 -9.50 -18.68
CA VAL A 190 31.25 -8.95 -20.04
C VAL A 190 32.04 -7.65 -20.19
N VAL A 191 31.93 -6.71 -19.26
CA VAL A 191 32.65 -5.43 -19.34
C VAL A 191 34.16 -5.64 -19.34
N LYS A 192 34.68 -6.51 -18.46
CA LYS A 192 36.12 -6.82 -18.43
C LYS A 192 36.57 -7.56 -19.69
N GLY A 193 35.78 -8.53 -20.17
CA GLY A 193 36.07 -9.28 -21.39
C GLY A 193 36.11 -8.41 -22.65
N LEU A 194 35.16 -7.48 -22.77
CA LEU A 194 35.15 -6.51 -23.86
C LEU A 194 36.30 -5.50 -23.74
N ALA A 195 36.67 -5.09 -22.52
CA ALA A 195 37.84 -4.24 -22.30
C ALA A 195 39.15 -4.96 -22.70
N THR A 196 39.28 -6.27 -22.41
CA THR A 196 40.44 -7.06 -22.87
C THR A 196 40.49 -7.24 -24.38
N LEU A 197 39.33 -7.39 -25.04
CA LEU A 197 39.25 -7.41 -26.50
C LEU A 197 39.66 -6.06 -27.11
N GLY A 198 39.15 -4.95 -26.54
CA GLY A 198 39.47 -3.60 -27.02
C GLY A 198 40.93 -3.18 -26.80
N GLY A 199 41.63 -3.82 -25.86
CA GLY A 199 43.08 -3.66 -25.68
C GLY A 199 43.93 -4.54 -26.61
N GLY A 200 43.31 -5.38 -27.44
CA GLY A 200 43.98 -6.26 -28.40
C GLY A 200 44.34 -5.59 -29.74
N PRO A 201 44.82 -6.36 -30.72
CA PRO A 201 45.15 -5.86 -32.06
C PRO A 201 43.95 -5.18 -32.73
N PRO A 202 44.16 -4.07 -33.48
CA PRO A 202 43.08 -3.33 -34.11
C PRO A 202 42.36 -4.20 -35.15
N LEU A 203 41.05 -3.99 -35.27
CA LEU A 203 40.18 -4.79 -36.12
C LEU A 203 40.48 -4.54 -37.60
N GLU A 204 40.88 -5.59 -38.33
CA GLU A 204 40.95 -5.56 -39.79
C GLU A 204 39.55 -5.79 -40.37
N LEU A 205 39.10 -4.90 -41.26
CA LEU A 205 37.76 -4.90 -41.89
C LEU A 205 37.64 -5.96 -43.00
N ASP A 206 37.95 -7.21 -42.67
CA ASP A 206 37.67 -8.37 -43.51
C ASP A 206 36.64 -9.29 -42.82
N ALA A 207 35.76 -9.94 -43.58
CA ALA A 207 34.68 -10.76 -43.03
C ALA A 207 35.20 -11.99 -42.26
N ALA A 208 36.34 -12.55 -42.69
CA ALA A 208 37.01 -13.63 -41.97
C ALA A 208 37.69 -13.13 -40.70
N SER A 209 38.39 -11.98 -40.78
CA SER A 209 39.02 -11.32 -39.62
C SER A 209 38.02 -10.87 -38.57
N PHE A 210 36.82 -10.42 -38.97
CA PHE A 210 35.74 -10.08 -38.06
C PHE A 210 35.25 -11.29 -37.26
N TRP A 211 35.12 -12.45 -37.91
CA TRP A 211 34.68 -13.68 -37.24
C TRP A 211 35.73 -14.19 -36.25
N SER A 212 37.02 -14.16 -36.60
CA SER A 212 38.09 -14.52 -35.65
C SER A 212 38.17 -13.56 -34.46
N HIS A 213 38.03 -12.24 -34.70
CA HIS A 213 37.97 -11.26 -33.62
C HIS A 213 36.75 -11.44 -32.71
N ALA A 214 35.59 -11.79 -33.28
CA ALA A 214 34.39 -12.07 -32.50
C ALA A 214 34.53 -13.35 -31.66
N LEU A 215 35.15 -14.40 -32.21
CA LEU A 215 35.46 -15.64 -31.47
C LEU A 215 36.46 -15.39 -30.34
N ASP A 216 37.54 -14.66 -30.60
CA ASP A 216 38.50 -14.28 -29.55
C ASP A 216 37.81 -13.45 -28.46
N GLY A 217 36.96 -12.50 -28.86
CA GLY A 217 36.11 -11.72 -27.95
C GLY A 217 35.22 -12.59 -27.08
N ALA A 218 34.57 -13.61 -27.66
CA ALA A 218 33.74 -14.55 -26.93
C ALA A 218 34.56 -15.38 -25.93
N VAL A 219 35.77 -15.81 -26.30
CA VAL A 219 36.69 -16.51 -25.39
C VAL A 219 37.07 -15.60 -24.23
N TYR A 220 37.49 -14.36 -24.49
CA TYR A 220 37.83 -13.40 -23.43
C TYR A 220 36.66 -13.09 -22.50
N VAL A 221 35.45 -12.91 -23.04
CA VAL A 221 34.24 -12.68 -22.24
C VAL A 221 33.91 -13.90 -21.39
N SER A 222 33.97 -15.10 -21.95
CA SER A 222 33.65 -16.34 -21.22
C SER A 222 34.66 -16.64 -20.11
N GLU A 223 35.96 -16.40 -20.34
CA GLU A 223 37.00 -16.52 -19.30
C GLU A 223 36.75 -15.56 -18.14
N ASN A 224 36.51 -14.28 -18.44
CA ASN A 224 36.25 -13.28 -17.41
C ASN A 224 34.91 -13.54 -16.69
N LEU A 225 33.90 -14.02 -17.41
CA LEU A 225 32.63 -14.42 -16.84
C LEU A 225 32.81 -15.53 -15.79
N LEU A 226 33.61 -16.55 -16.10
CA LEU A 226 33.91 -17.63 -15.15
C LEU A 226 34.62 -17.08 -13.90
N ILE A 227 35.61 -16.21 -14.07
CA ILE A 227 36.34 -15.59 -12.94
C ILE A 227 35.39 -14.87 -11.98
N PHE A 228 34.51 -14.00 -12.48
CA PHE A 228 33.56 -13.27 -11.64
C PHE A 228 32.44 -14.16 -11.10
N LEU A 229 32.03 -15.20 -11.83
CA LEU A 229 31.08 -16.18 -11.34
C LEU A 229 31.65 -16.92 -10.12
N PHE A 230 32.88 -17.42 -10.19
CA PHE A 230 33.54 -18.06 -9.05
C PHE A 230 33.73 -17.10 -7.87
N ALA A 231 34.13 -15.85 -8.13
CA ALA A 231 34.21 -14.83 -7.10
C ALA A 231 32.85 -14.56 -6.44
N GLY A 232 31.77 -14.47 -7.22
CA GLY A 232 30.41 -14.24 -6.74
C GLY A 232 29.87 -15.41 -5.93
N VAL A 233 30.10 -16.66 -6.36
CA VAL A 233 29.75 -17.87 -5.60
C VAL A 233 30.54 -17.95 -4.30
N GLY A 234 31.83 -17.60 -4.32
CA GLY A 234 32.66 -17.53 -3.11
C GLY A 234 32.13 -16.52 -2.09
N LEU A 235 31.74 -15.33 -2.55
CA LEU A 235 31.09 -14.33 -1.70
C LEU A 235 29.75 -14.82 -1.15
N ASP A 236 28.91 -15.42 -1.99
CA ASP A 236 27.61 -15.97 -1.57
C ASP A 236 27.78 -17.02 -0.48
N LEU A 237 28.76 -17.92 -0.63
CA LEU A 237 29.07 -18.91 0.38
C LEU A 237 29.53 -18.24 1.69
N CYS A 238 30.37 -17.21 1.63
CA CYS A 238 30.83 -16.52 2.83
C CYS A 238 29.74 -15.69 3.51
N PHE A 239 28.75 -15.18 2.78
CA PHE A 239 27.54 -14.61 3.37
C PHE A 239 26.69 -15.69 4.05
N LYS A 240 26.49 -16.84 3.40
CA LYS A 240 25.74 -17.98 3.98
C LYS A 240 26.40 -18.57 5.22
N LEU A 241 27.73 -18.63 5.25
CA LEU A 241 28.52 -19.08 6.40
C LEU A 241 28.65 -18.02 7.52
N ARG A 242 28.01 -16.85 7.38
CA ARG A 242 28.13 -15.70 8.29
C ARG A 242 29.58 -15.23 8.56
N ILE A 243 30.51 -15.55 7.66
CA ILE A 243 31.90 -15.03 7.69
C ILE A 243 31.88 -13.53 7.36
N LEU A 244 30.92 -13.13 6.54
CA LEU A 244 30.59 -11.75 6.21
C LEU A 244 29.13 -11.48 6.61
N SER A 245 28.91 -10.40 7.34
CA SER A 245 27.59 -9.87 7.66
C SER A 245 26.99 -9.27 6.39
N PRO A 246 25.78 -9.73 5.97
CA PRO A 246 25.14 -9.18 4.79
C PRO A 246 24.87 -7.69 4.96
N PHE A 247 24.21 -7.21 6.03
CA PHE A 247 23.86 -5.79 6.26
C PHE A 247 23.66 -5.45 7.76
N PRO A 248 23.56 -4.16 8.18
CA PRO A 248 23.99 -3.69 9.50
C PRO A 248 23.26 -4.39 10.64
N ILE A 249 24.04 -4.77 11.64
CA ILE A 249 23.52 -5.25 12.91
C ILE A 249 23.08 -4.00 13.67
N ASP A 250 21.78 -3.73 13.74
CA ASP A 250 21.24 -2.96 14.86
C ASP A 250 21.55 -3.78 16.13
N ARG A 251 22.73 -3.55 16.73
CA ARG A 251 23.16 -4.26 17.94
C ARG A 251 22.23 -3.99 19.13
N SER A 252 21.39 -2.96 19.05
CA SER A 252 20.39 -2.63 20.05
C SER A 252 19.29 -3.68 20.23
N ILE A 253 19.03 -4.52 19.21
CA ILE A 253 17.99 -5.57 19.29
C ILE A 253 18.57 -6.89 19.81
N SER A 254 19.90 -7.06 19.81
CA SER A 254 20.53 -8.31 20.26
C SER A 254 20.80 -8.38 21.77
N GLU A 255 20.75 -7.26 22.50
CA GLU A 255 20.95 -7.26 23.96
C GLU A 255 19.65 -7.32 24.77
N THR A 256 18.48 -7.09 24.15
CA THR A 256 17.18 -7.17 24.85
C THR A 256 16.62 -8.59 24.98
N ASP A 257 17.25 -9.59 24.34
CA ASP A 257 16.86 -11.01 24.42
C ASP A 257 17.78 -11.83 25.36
N LYS A 258 18.54 -11.13 26.21
CA LYS A 258 19.32 -11.70 27.31
C LYS A 258 18.95 -11.07 28.65
N ILE A 259 17.67 -11.09 29.02
CA ILE A 259 17.22 -10.98 30.41
C ILE A 259 16.14 -12.03 30.64
#